data_AF-A0A2W5NHZ7-F1
#
_entry.id   AF-A0A2W5NHZ7-F1
#
_cell.length_a   1.000
_cell.length_b   1.000
_cell.length_c   1.000
_cell.angle_alpha   90.00
_cell.angle_beta   90.00
_cell.angle_gamma   90.00
#
_symmetry.space_group_name_H-M   'P 1'
#
loop_
_entity.id
_entity.type
_entity.pdbx_description
1 polymer ?
#
loop_
_entity_poly.entity_id
_entity_poly.type
_entity_poly.pdbx_seq_one_letter_code
_entity_poly.pdbx_strand_id
1 'polypeptide(L)'
;MAAAALASMVAACDGPKEKAGAARDETAANASGVPYDGNGPAERAGRAADRVDRAAGKARDSQAEALKDQGHAIEAQADAEADKLEQQAQAIRDEAKAKAEELDRQADLLKHPS
;
A
#
# COMPACT_ATOMS: atom_id res chain seq x y z
N MET A 1 -23.58 1.88 37.48
CA MET A 1 -23.17 0.49 37.27
C MET A 1 -22.84 0.32 35.80
N ALA A 2 -21.55 0.41 35.48
CA ALA A 2 -21.02 0.28 34.13
C ALA A 2 -20.14 -0.98 34.13
N ALA A 3 -20.52 -2.01 33.38
CA ALA A 3 -19.66 -3.11 32.91
C ALA A 3 -20.54 -4.24 32.37
N ALA A 4 -20.95 -4.16 31.11
CA ALA A 4 -21.29 -5.33 30.32
C ALA A 4 -21.36 -4.92 28.84
N ALA A 5 -20.48 -5.49 28.02
CA ALA A 5 -20.60 -5.70 26.56
C ALA A 5 -19.29 -5.50 25.76
N LEU A 6 -18.11 -5.50 26.38
CA LEU A 6 -16.81 -5.55 25.68
C LEU A 6 -16.21 -6.97 25.67
N ALA A 7 -17.02 -8.00 25.44
CA ALA A 7 -16.58 -9.41 25.46
C ALA A 7 -16.79 -10.18 24.14
N SER A 8 -17.08 -9.49 23.02
CA SER A 8 -17.49 -10.17 21.77
C SER A 8 -16.47 -10.10 20.62
N MET A 9 -15.19 -9.80 20.87
CA MET A 9 -14.17 -9.65 19.81
C MET A 9 -13.00 -10.67 19.87
N VAL A 10 -13.24 -11.91 20.32
CA VAL A 10 -12.21 -12.98 20.27
C VAL A 10 -12.64 -14.21 19.45
N ALA A 11 -13.86 -14.24 18.92
CA ALA A 11 -14.37 -15.36 18.11
C ALA A 11 -13.97 -15.30 16.61
N ALA A 12 -12.82 -14.68 16.28
CA ALA A 12 -12.32 -14.57 14.90
C ALA A 12 -10.93 -15.20 14.71
N CYS A 13 -10.51 -16.10 15.61
CA CYS A 13 -9.17 -16.68 15.55
C CYS A 13 -9.07 -18.05 14.88
N ASP A 14 -10.18 -18.66 14.45
CA ASP A 14 -10.14 -19.97 13.80
C ASP A 14 -9.84 -19.85 12.30
N GLY A 15 -8.63 -20.21 11.90
CA GLY A 15 -8.25 -20.27 10.49
C GLY A 15 -8.92 -21.43 9.75
N PRO A 16 -8.95 -21.43 8.40
CA PRO A 16 -9.65 -22.46 7.64
C PRO A 16 -9.08 -23.86 7.87
N LYS A 17 -7.76 -24.01 8.09
CA LYS A 17 -7.13 -25.31 8.34
C LYS A 17 -7.35 -25.77 9.78
N GLU A 18 -7.36 -24.84 10.74
CA GLU A 18 -7.77 -25.08 12.13
C GLU A 18 -9.20 -25.62 12.21
N LYS A 19 -10.15 -24.98 11.51
CA LYS A 19 -11.55 -25.45 11.44
C LYS A 19 -11.66 -26.85 10.82
N ALA A 20 -10.92 -27.09 9.73
CA ALA A 20 -10.88 -28.41 9.10
C ALA A 20 -10.26 -29.47 10.03
N GLY A 21 -9.29 -29.09 10.85
CA GLY A 21 -8.70 -29.94 11.89
C GLY A 21 -9.68 -30.24 13.02
N ALA A 22 -10.36 -29.23 13.56
CA ALA A 22 -11.39 -29.36 14.58
C ALA A 22 -12.48 -30.36 14.16
N ALA A 23 -13.00 -30.22 12.93
CA ALA A 23 -14.03 -31.13 12.42
C ALA A 23 -13.56 -32.60 12.35
N ARG A 24 -12.28 -32.83 12.06
CA ARG A 24 -11.69 -34.18 12.05
C ARG A 24 -11.55 -34.73 13.47
N ASP A 25 -11.06 -33.92 14.39
CA ASP A 25 -10.88 -34.31 15.79
C ASP A 25 -12.23 -34.58 16.46
N GLU A 26 -13.24 -33.75 16.20
CA GLU A 26 -14.62 -33.94 16.68
C GLU A 26 -15.22 -35.24 16.14
N THR A 27 -15.05 -35.53 14.85
CA THR A 27 -15.51 -36.78 14.24
C THR A 27 -14.85 -38.00 14.88
N ALA A 28 -13.54 -37.93 15.15
CA ALA A 28 -12.79 -39.02 15.77
C ALA A 28 -13.19 -39.25 17.23
N ALA A 29 -13.42 -38.18 17.99
CA ALA A 29 -13.90 -38.24 19.36
C ALA A 29 -15.29 -38.88 19.44
N ASN A 30 -16.22 -38.42 18.57
CA ASN A 30 -17.56 -38.99 18.43
C ASN A 30 -17.53 -40.47 18.07
N ALA A 31 -16.68 -40.88 17.12
CA ALA A 31 -16.51 -42.27 16.74
C ALA A 31 -15.95 -43.15 17.88
N SER A 32 -15.17 -42.55 18.77
CA SER A 32 -14.56 -43.23 19.92
C SER A 32 -15.42 -43.16 21.19
N GLY A 33 -16.58 -42.51 21.13
CA GLY A 33 -17.49 -42.33 22.27
C GLY A 33 -16.91 -41.46 23.39
N VAL A 34 -15.88 -40.67 23.10
CA VAL A 34 -15.25 -39.75 24.06
C VAL A 34 -15.71 -38.33 23.78
N PRO A 35 -15.90 -37.49 24.81
CA PRO A 35 -16.24 -36.10 24.60
C PRO A 35 -15.08 -35.37 23.90
N TYR A 36 -15.42 -34.53 22.93
CA TYR A 36 -14.48 -33.59 22.32
C TYR A 36 -14.46 -32.29 23.14
N ASP A 37 -13.29 -31.91 23.65
CA ASP A 37 -13.07 -30.72 24.48
C ASP A 37 -12.42 -29.56 23.71
N GLY A 38 -12.23 -29.72 22.39
CA GLY A 38 -11.48 -28.79 21.57
C GLY A 38 -9.98 -29.01 21.66
N ASN A 39 -9.23 -28.24 20.88
CA ASN A 39 -7.77 -28.28 20.84
C ASN A 39 -7.18 -29.67 20.49
N GLY A 40 -7.82 -30.41 19.59
CA GLY A 40 -7.35 -31.73 19.15
C GLY A 40 -6.05 -31.68 18.31
N PRO A 41 -5.40 -32.82 18.06
CA PRO A 41 -4.14 -32.86 17.31
C PRO A 41 -4.25 -32.29 15.89
N ALA A 42 -5.31 -32.59 15.15
CA ALA A 42 -5.49 -32.09 13.79
C ALA A 42 -5.79 -30.59 13.78
N GLU A 43 -6.59 -30.11 14.74
CA GLU A 43 -6.89 -28.70 14.96
C GLU A 43 -5.63 -27.89 15.28
N ARG A 44 -4.74 -28.41 16.15
CA ARG A 44 -3.44 -27.77 16.45
C ARG A 44 -2.53 -27.70 15.23
N ALA A 45 -2.50 -28.76 14.43
CA ALA A 45 -1.74 -28.76 13.17
C ALA A 45 -2.32 -27.74 12.18
N GLY A 46 -3.65 -27.66 12.08
CA GLY A 46 -4.36 -26.65 11.30
C GLY A 46 -4.02 -25.23 11.73
N ARG A 47 -4.08 -24.94 13.04
CA ARG A 47 -3.65 -23.67 13.63
C ARG A 47 -2.24 -23.26 13.24
N ALA A 48 -1.30 -24.21 13.34
CA ALA A 48 0.09 -23.95 13.01
C ALA A 48 0.23 -23.61 11.52
N ALA A 49 -0.44 -24.37 10.64
CA ALA A 49 -0.45 -24.10 9.21
C ALA A 49 -1.08 -22.73 8.87
N ASP A 50 -2.20 -22.36 9.51
CA ASP A 50 -2.84 -21.06 9.30
C ASP A 50 -1.96 -19.89 9.80
N ARG A 51 -1.19 -20.09 10.88
CA ARG A 51 -0.20 -19.10 11.34
C ARG A 51 0.91 -18.88 10.31
N VAL A 52 1.41 -19.97 9.71
CA VAL A 52 2.42 -19.90 8.64
C VAL A 52 1.86 -19.17 7.42
N ASP A 53 0.65 -19.51 6.98
CA ASP A 53 0.02 -18.85 5.83
C ASP A 53 -0.17 -17.35 6.08
N ARG A 54 -0.63 -16.96 7.26
CA ARG A 54 -0.77 -15.53 7.63
C ARG A 54 0.58 -14.82 7.65
N ALA A 55 1.62 -15.46 8.16
CA ALA A 55 2.96 -14.89 8.17
C ALA A 55 3.50 -14.69 6.75
N ALA A 56 3.30 -15.68 5.87
CA ALA A 56 3.66 -15.60 4.47
C ALA A 56 2.87 -14.51 3.74
N GLY A 57 1.56 -14.39 4.01
CA GLY A 57 0.71 -13.32 3.48
C GLY A 57 1.23 -11.94 3.87
N LYS A 58 1.44 -11.70 5.17
CA LYS A 58 2.01 -10.43 5.67
C LYS A 58 3.36 -10.09 5.06
N ALA A 59 4.22 -11.08 4.84
CA ALA A 59 5.51 -10.87 4.19
C ALA A 59 5.37 -10.47 2.71
N ARG A 60 4.37 -10.99 1.99
CA ARG A 60 4.06 -10.57 0.62
C ARG A 60 3.45 -9.18 0.60
N ASP A 61 2.52 -8.89 1.49
CA ASP A 61 1.90 -7.56 1.60
C ASP A 61 2.96 -6.49 1.89
N SER A 62 3.88 -6.78 2.82
CA SER A 62 5.00 -5.88 3.13
C SER A 62 5.94 -5.68 1.94
N GLN A 63 6.18 -6.70 1.12
CA GLN A 63 6.97 -6.55 -0.12
C GLN A 63 6.22 -5.72 -1.16
N ALA A 64 4.91 -5.90 -1.28
CA ALA A 64 4.08 -5.13 -2.20
C ALA A 64 4.05 -3.64 -1.83
N GLU A 65 3.89 -3.31 -0.54
CA GLU A 65 3.97 -1.92 -0.07
C GLU A 65 5.36 -1.32 -0.32
N ALA A 66 6.44 -2.07 -0.08
CA ALA A 66 7.79 -1.58 -0.39
C ALA A 66 8.00 -1.27 -1.89
N LEU A 67 7.43 -2.08 -2.79
CA LEU A 67 7.47 -1.82 -4.23
C LEU A 67 6.61 -0.61 -4.61
N LYS A 68 5.46 -0.43 -3.95
CA LYS A 68 4.60 0.75 -4.15
C LYS A 68 5.30 2.03 -3.70
N ASP A 69 5.98 2.01 -2.55
CA ASP A 69 6.76 3.14 -2.05
C ASP A 69 7.90 3.50 -3.01
N GLN A 70 8.60 2.49 -3.56
CA GLN A 70 9.61 2.72 -4.61
C GLN A 70 9.00 3.36 -5.86
N GLY A 71 7.82 2.90 -6.29
CA GLY A 71 7.09 3.49 -7.40
C GLY A 71 6.76 4.96 -7.17
N HIS A 72 6.19 5.29 -6.01
CA HIS A 72 5.87 6.67 -5.64
C HIS A 72 7.12 7.57 -5.54
N ALA A 73 8.24 7.03 -5.07
CA ALA A 73 9.50 7.79 -5.05
C ALA A 73 10.00 8.12 -6.46
N ILE A 74 9.89 7.17 -7.40
CA ILE A 74 10.26 7.39 -8.81
C ILE A 74 9.32 8.41 -9.46
N GLU A 75 8.01 8.28 -9.23
CA GLU A 75 6.99 9.22 -9.72
C GLU A 75 7.28 10.64 -9.23
N ALA A 76 7.47 10.83 -7.91
CA ALA A 76 7.79 12.13 -7.33
C ALA A 76 9.11 12.72 -7.85
N GLN A 77 10.12 11.88 -8.10
CA GLN A 77 11.37 12.34 -8.72
C GLN A 77 11.13 12.82 -10.16
N ALA A 78 10.38 12.05 -10.95
CA ALA A 78 10.08 12.40 -12.34
C ALA A 78 9.28 13.71 -12.43
N ASP A 79 8.29 13.90 -11.55
CA ASP A 79 7.51 15.13 -11.49
C ASP A 79 8.38 16.34 -11.13
N ALA A 80 9.28 16.20 -10.14
CA ALA A 80 10.20 17.27 -9.77
C ALA A 80 11.18 17.62 -10.91
N GLU A 81 11.63 16.62 -11.68
CA GLU A 81 12.46 16.85 -12.88
C GLU A 81 11.67 17.54 -13.99
N ALA A 82 10.40 17.17 -14.20
CA ALA A 82 9.51 17.81 -15.16
C ALA A 82 9.25 19.28 -14.80
N ASP A 83 8.93 19.58 -13.54
CA ASP A 83 8.74 20.95 -13.06
C ASP A 83 9.98 21.81 -13.30
N LYS A 84 11.17 21.25 -13.05
CA LYS A 84 12.44 21.94 -13.30
C LYS A 84 12.63 22.26 -14.78
N LEU A 85 12.33 21.30 -15.67
CA LEU A 85 12.41 21.51 -17.12
C LEU A 85 11.41 22.56 -17.59
N GLU A 86 10.20 22.57 -17.03
CA GLU A 86 9.19 23.57 -17.34
C GLU A 86 9.64 24.98 -16.92
N GLN A 87 10.19 25.12 -15.72
CA GLN A 87 10.76 26.39 -15.24
C GLN A 87 11.91 26.88 -16.14
N GLN A 88 12.80 25.98 -16.57
CA GLN A 88 13.88 26.32 -17.50
C GLN A 88 13.35 26.78 -18.85
N ALA A 89 12.36 26.07 -19.40
CA ALA A 89 11.72 26.43 -20.65
C ALA A 89 11.02 27.80 -20.54
N GLN A 90 10.38 28.08 -19.41
CA GLN A 90 9.73 29.36 -19.16
C GLN A 90 10.76 30.50 -19.11
N ALA A 91 11.87 30.32 -18.39
CA ALA A 91 12.94 31.32 -18.33
C ALA A 91 13.50 31.65 -19.73
N ILE A 92 13.70 30.64 -20.58
CA ILE A 92 14.15 30.84 -21.97
C ILE A 92 13.11 31.64 -22.77
N ARG A 93 11.82 31.32 -22.64
CA ARG A 93 10.74 32.05 -23.31
C ARG A 93 10.69 33.51 -22.87
N ASP A 94 10.85 33.78 -21.58
CA ASP A 94 10.83 35.13 -21.02
C ASP A 94 12.04 35.94 -21.48
N GLU A 95 13.24 35.35 -21.50
CA GLU A 95 14.44 35.99 -22.03
C GLU A 95 14.30 36.32 -23.52
N ALA A 96 13.78 35.38 -24.32
CA ALA A 96 13.56 35.58 -25.74
C ALA A 96 12.53 36.70 -25.99
N LYS A 97 11.45 36.74 -25.20
CA LYS A 97 10.45 37.80 -25.27
C LYS A 97 11.05 39.17 -24.94
N ALA A 98 11.84 39.27 -23.88
CA ALA A 98 12.50 40.52 -23.50
C ALA A 98 13.47 41.02 -24.60
N LYS A 99 14.22 40.11 -25.23
CA LYS A 99 15.08 40.45 -26.36
C LYS A 99 14.30 40.92 -27.58
N ALA A 100 13.18 40.27 -27.90
CA ALA A 100 12.32 40.69 -29.00
C ALA A 100 11.75 42.10 -28.76
N GLU A 101 11.22 42.37 -27.56
CA GLU A 101 10.70 43.69 -27.19
C GLU A 101 11.77 44.78 -27.28
N GLU A 102 13.01 44.48 -26.89
CA GLU A 102 14.13 45.41 -27.03
C GLU A 102 14.47 45.71 -28.49
N LEU A 103 14.49 44.69 -29.35
CA LEU A 103 14.72 44.86 -30.79
C LEU A 103 13.59 45.67 -31.44
N ASP A 104 12.33 45.44 -31.04
CA ASP A 104 11.18 46.20 -31.53
C ASP A 104 11.30 47.69 -31.14
N ARG A 105 11.68 47.99 -29.90
CA ARG A 105 11.95 49.37 -29.46
C ARG A 105 13.04 50.04 -30.29
N GLN A 106 14.14 49.34 -30.54
CA GLN A 106 15.22 49.86 -31.39
C GLN A 106 14.75 50.12 -32.82
N ALA A 107 13.94 49.21 -33.38
CA ALA A 107 13.38 49.39 -34.72
C ALA A 107 12.44 50.60 -34.80
N ASP A 108 11.63 50.85 -33.78
CA ASP A 108 10.71 51.98 -33.74
C ASP A 108 11.45 53.32 -33.64
N LEU A 109 12.52 53.39 -32.84
CA LEU A 109 13.40 54.58 -32.77
C LEU A 109 14.01 54.92 -34.13
N LEU A 110 14.37 53.91 -34.93
CA LEU A 110 14.89 54.12 -36.28
C LEU A 110 13.83 54.60 -37.28
N LYS A 111 12.57 54.19 -37.12
CA LYS A 111 11.45 54.61 -37.99
C LYS A 111 10.95 56.02 -37.67
N HIS A 112 11.08 56.46 -36.43
CA HIS A 112 10.63 57.77 -35.96
C HIS A 112 11.77 58.57 -35.31
N PRO A 113 12.76 59.01 -36.11
CA PRO A 113 13.83 59.86 -35.59
C PRO A 113 13.25 61.21 -35.16
N SER A 114 13.50 61.57 -33.90
CA SER A 114 13.13 62.86 -33.29
C SER A 114 13.91 64.04 -33.86
#